data_AF-R9NXE6-F1
#
_entry.id   AF-R9NXE6-F1
#
_cell.length_a   1.000
_cell.length_b   1.000
_cell.length_c   1.000
_cell.angle_alpha   90.00
_cell.angle_beta   90.00
_cell.angle_gamma   90.00
#
_symmetry.space_group_name_H-M   'P 1'
#
loop_
_entity.id
_entity.type
_entity.pdbx_description
1 polymer ?
#
loop_
_entity_poly.entity_id
_entity_poly.type
_entity_poly.pdbx_seq_one_letter_code
_entity_poly.pdbx_strand_id
1 'polypeptide(L)'
;MAAMPKPSDSKTGGKATVLLGSQWGDEGKGKLADVLSGQMDVCARCAGGNNAGHTIVADVNGVKTKFDFHLLPSGLVNPRCAGFIGSGVVVHVPSFFAELDTIQKKGLNCDGRLFISDRAHLVFDFHQVVDGLKEVELGGSSIGTTKKGIGPAYSSKASRSGLRVHHLYDPELFASKFRKLVEGRFKRYGHFEYDTEGEIARYRAFAERLRPHIVDGVTFIHTALAQNRKVLVEGANALFLDIDFGTYPFVTSSSTSIGGVLTGLGIPHTAIGDVIGVMKAYTTRVGMGPFPTELHEEVGHHLQEVGAEYGVTTGRRRRCGWLDLVMMRYSCLINGYSSLNLTKLDVLDQLKELKICVGYVVDGKELPSFPADLEVLAKVEVQYKTLPGWQQDISKATTWEELPENCRNYVEFIEQFLGVKIEWIGVGPAQSKYVLFDFASCDSASSGRNHPENSQMPPQHRDLVVDRSRSEFSPGPAEPFRLSSLVRIAVSLPSNYRHMVPVESPVSSVHPGDRVSDSFRLVTRKAATCGCHCDYNQKDRPRPLS
;
A
#
# COMPACT_ATOMS: atom_id res chain seq x y z
N MET A 1 25.48 28.64 0.51
CA MET A 1 24.24 28.29 1.25
C MET A 1 23.64 27.07 0.58
N ALA A 2 23.04 26.13 1.32
CA ALA A 2 22.32 25.02 0.70
C ALA A 2 21.13 25.55 -0.11
N ALA A 3 20.88 25.01 -1.30
CA ALA A 3 19.75 25.40 -2.17
C ALA A 3 18.38 24.85 -1.70
N MET A 4 18.30 24.33 -0.46
CA MET A 4 17.09 23.73 0.09
C MET A 4 16.15 24.82 0.65
N PRO A 5 14.81 24.66 0.52
CA PRO A 5 13.84 25.54 1.17
C PRO A 5 14.07 25.62 2.68
N LYS A 6 13.75 26.76 3.31
CA LYS A 6 13.84 26.87 4.77
C LYS A 6 12.66 26.14 5.41
N PRO A 7 12.83 25.58 6.63
CA PRO A 7 11.72 24.95 7.36
C PRO A 7 10.53 25.90 7.65
N SER A 8 10.75 27.21 7.65
CA SER A 8 9.68 28.21 7.75
C SER A 8 8.75 28.18 6.55
N ASP A 9 9.28 27.92 5.36
CA ASP A 9 8.58 28.04 4.09
C ASP A 9 7.57 26.91 3.91
N SER A 10 7.82 25.75 4.54
CA SER A 10 6.89 24.62 4.55
C SER A 10 5.68 24.81 5.47
N LYS A 11 5.72 25.75 6.43
CA LYS A 11 4.59 25.99 7.37
C LYS A 11 3.47 26.81 6.74
N THR A 12 3.81 27.68 5.79
CA THR A 12 2.88 28.53 5.02
C THR A 12 2.72 28.09 3.57
N GLY A 13 3.43 27.03 3.18
CA GLY A 13 3.40 26.47 1.83
C GLY A 13 2.14 25.66 1.53
N GLY A 14 2.06 25.19 0.29
CA GLY A 14 0.97 24.37 -0.23
C GLY A 14 0.82 23.05 0.50
N LYS A 15 -0.35 22.44 0.33
CA LYS A 15 -0.71 21.16 0.92
C LYS A 15 -0.75 20.07 -0.14
N ALA A 16 -0.48 18.84 0.26
CA ALA A 16 -0.64 17.67 -0.57
C ALA A 16 -2.03 17.05 -0.39
N THR A 17 -2.80 16.96 -1.47
CA THR A 17 -4.02 16.14 -1.53
C THR A 17 -3.63 14.69 -1.74
N VAL A 18 -4.18 13.78 -0.94
CA VAL A 18 -3.81 12.36 -0.96
C VAL A 18 -5.00 11.52 -1.41
N LEU A 19 -4.76 10.59 -2.33
CA LEU A 19 -5.76 9.62 -2.78
C LEU A 19 -5.35 8.20 -2.37
N LEU A 20 -6.11 7.55 -1.49
CA LEU A 20 -5.79 6.20 -0.98
C LEU A 20 -6.93 5.21 -1.25
N GLY A 21 -6.57 3.94 -1.47
CA GLY A 21 -7.55 2.86 -1.56
C GLY A 21 -7.97 2.45 -0.15
N SER A 22 -9.26 2.34 0.08
CA SER A 22 -9.81 2.08 1.43
C SER A 22 -10.10 0.60 1.71
N GLN A 23 -10.04 -0.25 0.68
CA GLN A 23 -10.40 -1.67 0.75
C GLN A 23 -9.17 -2.58 0.43
N TRP A 24 -9.31 -3.60 -0.42
CA TRP A 24 -8.25 -4.51 -0.87
C TRP A 24 -7.71 -4.18 -2.29
N GLY A 25 -7.91 -2.97 -2.79
CA GLY A 25 -7.44 -2.55 -4.10
C GLY A 25 -8.54 -2.59 -5.18
N ASP A 26 -8.17 -2.14 -6.38
CA ASP A 26 -9.06 -2.06 -7.54
C ASP A 26 -10.35 -1.23 -7.32
N GLU A 27 -10.32 -0.25 -6.41
CA GLU A 27 -11.43 0.66 -6.12
C GLU A 27 -11.58 1.78 -7.17
N GLY A 28 -10.79 1.78 -8.24
CA GLY A 28 -10.89 2.81 -9.28
C GLY A 28 -10.22 4.15 -8.93
N LYS A 29 -9.19 4.15 -8.06
CA LYS A 29 -8.37 5.35 -7.75
C LYS A 29 -7.94 6.13 -8.99
N GLY A 30 -7.49 5.44 -10.03
CA GLY A 30 -7.02 6.06 -11.27
C GLY A 30 -8.04 7.01 -11.90
N LYS A 31 -9.35 6.72 -11.77
CA LYS A 31 -10.41 7.55 -12.33
C LYS A 31 -10.51 8.90 -11.61
N LEU A 32 -10.42 8.91 -10.28
CA LEU A 32 -10.43 10.18 -9.53
C LEU A 32 -9.07 10.89 -9.62
N ALA A 33 -7.97 10.15 -9.64
CA ALA A 33 -6.64 10.72 -9.88
C ALA A 33 -6.60 11.51 -11.19
N ASP A 34 -7.19 10.98 -12.26
CA ASP A 34 -7.33 11.66 -13.55
C ASP A 34 -8.11 12.99 -13.43
N VAL A 35 -9.31 12.94 -12.84
CA VAL A 35 -10.17 14.13 -12.62
C VAL A 35 -9.43 15.21 -11.82
N LEU A 36 -8.74 14.82 -10.74
CA LEU A 36 -7.99 15.75 -9.90
C LEU A 36 -6.73 16.27 -10.62
N SER A 37 -6.05 15.42 -11.41
CA SER A 37 -4.77 15.74 -12.02
C SER A 37 -4.82 16.94 -12.97
N GLY A 38 -5.97 17.24 -13.58
CA GLY A 38 -6.15 18.40 -14.46
C GLY A 38 -5.85 19.75 -13.78
N GLN A 39 -5.88 19.79 -12.44
CA GLN A 39 -5.61 20.98 -11.64
C GLN A 39 -4.32 20.89 -10.82
N MET A 40 -3.53 19.83 -10.99
CA MET A 40 -2.36 19.55 -10.14
C MET A 40 -1.05 19.91 -10.85
N ASP A 41 -0.13 20.51 -10.11
CA ASP A 41 1.19 20.89 -10.60
C ASP A 41 2.19 19.74 -10.48
N VAL A 42 2.02 18.89 -9.47
CA VAL A 42 2.85 17.71 -9.21
C VAL A 42 1.94 16.53 -8.88
N CYS A 43 2.19 15.38 -9.51
CA CYS A 43 1.56 14.12 -9.15
C CYS A 43 2.63 13.13 -8.70
N ALA A 44 2.52 12.64 -7.47
CA ALA A 44 3.56 11.87 -6.80
C ALA A 44 3.11 10.45 -6.44
N ARG A 45 4.00 9.47 -6.61
CA ARG A 45 3.88 8.12 -6.06
C ARG A 45 4.76 7.99 -4.82
N CYS A 46 4.21 7.55 -3.69
CA CYS A 46 4.93 7.51 -2.42
C CYS A 46 5.48 6.13 -2.05
N ALA A 47 4.81 5.04 -2.46
CA ALA A 47 5.16 3.67 -2.07
C ALA A 47 4.74 2.65 -3.16
N GLY A 48 5.02 1.37 -2.91
CA GLY A 48 4.77 0.27 -3.83
C GLY A 48 5.80 0.21 -4.97
N GLY A 49 5.42 -0.37 -6.09
CA GLY A 49 6.20 -0.40 -7.33
C GLY A 49 5.29 -0.56 -8.55
N ASN A 50 5.70 -1.35 -9.54
CA ASN A 50 4.94 -1.65 -10.75
C ASN A 50 3.86 -2.76 -10.55
N ASN A 51 3.41 -2.96 -9.31
CA ASN A 51 2.41 -3.97 -8.92
C ASN A 51 1.00 -3.39 -8.71
N ALA A 52 0.84 -2.08 -8.84
CA ALA A 52 -0.43 -1.40 -8.90
C ALA A 52 -0.53 -0.72 -10.27
N GLY A 53 -1.63 -0.93 -10.99
CA GLY A 53 -1.83 -0.38 -12.32
C GLY A 53 -3.15 0.37 -12.42
N HIS A 54 -3.14 1.52 -13.07
CA HIS A 54 -4.33 2.31 -13.38
C HIS A 54 -4.38 2.58 -14.88
N THR A 55 -5.58 2.42 -15.44
CA THR A 55 -5.86 2.80 -16.81
C THR A 55 -6.54 4.17 -16.83
N ILE A 56 -6.06 5.05 -17.71
CA ILE A 56 -6.65 6.37 -17.99
C ILE A 56 -6.88 6.51 -19.49
N VAL A 57 -7.98 7.14 -19.88
CA VAL A 57 -8.27 7.51 -21.28
C VAL A 57 -8.12 9.02 -21.45
N ALA A 58 -6.98 9.49 -21.96
CA ALA A 58 -6.76 10.93 -22.16
C ALA A 58 -7.05 11.33 -23.60
N ASP A 59 -7.45 12.58 -23.81
CA ASP A 59 -7.45 13.15 -25.15
C ASP A 59 -6.01 13.53 -25.53
N VAL A 60 -5.51 12.93 -26.61
CA VAL A 60 -4.21 13.27 -27.19
C VAL A 60 -4.44 13.63 -28.64
N ASN A 61 -4.19 14.90 -28.97
CA ASN A 61 -4.38 15.46 -30.32
C ASN A 61 -5.81 15.26 -30.87
N GLY A 62 -6.84 15.38 -30.03
CA GLY A 62 -8.24 15.21 -30.42
C GLY A 62 -8.71 13.75 -30.46
N VAL A 63 -7.86 12.79 -30.03
CA VAL A 63 -8.17 11.35 -30.05
C VAL A 63 -8.14 10.79 -28.63
N LYS A 64 -9.24 10.15 -28.22
CA LYS A 64 -9.33 9.41 -26.96
C LYS A 64 -8.37 8.22 -26.98
N THR A 65 -7.32 8.30 -26.18
CA THR A 65 -6.21 7.35 -26.14
C THR A 65 -6.09 6.73 -24.75
N LYS A 66 -6.03 5.40 -24.69
CA LYS A 66 -5.89 4.63 -23.45
C LYS A 66 -4.42 4.53 -23.03
N PHE A 67 -4.11 4.92 -21.80
CA PHE A 67 -2.81 4.83 -21.14
C PHE A 67 -2.90 3.92 -19.92
N ASP A 68 -1.93 3.00 -19.79
CA ASP A 68 -1.87 2.07 -18.66
C ASP A 68 -0.63 2.40 -17.83
N PHE A 69 -0.85 3.05 -16.69
CA PHE A 69 0.18 3.49 -15.76
C PHE A 69 0.40 2.41 -14.69
N HIS A 70 1.64 2.09 -14.38
CA HIS A 70 2.01 1.16 -13.32
C HIS A 70 2.96 1.82 -12.32
N LEU A 71 4.12 2.25 -12.79
CA LEU A 71 5.10 2.95 -11.96
C LEU A 71 5.02 4.46 -12.16
N LEU A 72 4.72 4.91 -13.38
CA LEU A 72 4.64 6.34 -13.68
C LEU A 72 3.39 6.94 -13.03
N PRO A 73 3.47 8.14 -12.42
CA PRO A 73 2.28 8.82 -11.90
C PRO A 73 1.30 9.14 -13.02
N SER A 74 0.01 8.83 -12.81
CA SER A 74 -1.00 9.00 -13.84
C SER A 74 -1.20 10.46 -14.26
N GLY A 75 -0.91 11.41 -13.35
CA GLY A 75 -1.03 12.84 -13.64
C GLY A 75 -0.19 13.34 -14.83
N LEU A 76 0.75 12.55 -15.37
CA LEU A 76 1.48 12.87 -16.60
C LEU A 76 0.58 13.12 -17.81
N VAL A 77 -0.66 12.60 -17.81
CA VAL A 77 -1.67 12.91 -18.84
C VAL A 77 -1.98 14.40 -18.92
N ASN A 78 -1.86 15.13 -17.81
CA ASN A 78 -1.89 16.59 -17.82
C ASN A 78 -0.52 17.12 -18.28
N PRO A 79 -0.44 17.85 -19.42
CA PRO A 79 0.82 18.34 -19.96
C PRO A 79 1.54 19.38 -19.07
N ARG A 80 0.84 19.92 -18.06
CA ARG A 80 1.42 20.87 -17.08
C ARG A 80 1.88 20.21 -15.77
N CYS A 81 1.47 18.96 -15.53
CA CYS A 81 1.75 18.27 -14.27
C CYS A 81 3.12 17.59 -14.31
N ALA A 82 3.93 17.74 -13.26
CA ALA A 82 5.16 16.96 -13.11
C ALA A 82 4.88 15.62 -12.42
N GLY A 83 5.31 14.51 -13.01
CA GLY A 83 5.31 13.20 -12.36
C GLY A 83 6.52 13.06 -11.42
N PHE A 84 6.31 12.63 -10.19
CA PHE A 84 7.36 12.35 -9.23
C PHE A 84 7.25 10.94 -8.61
N ILE A 85 8.34 10.19 -8.65
CA ILE A 85 8.47 8.88 -7.98
C ILE A 85 9.28 9.07 -6.69
N GLY A 86 8.60 8.95 -5.55
CA GLY A 86 9.15 9.18 -4.23
C GLY A 86 10.12 8.10 -3.74
N SER A 87 10.80 8.42 -2.64
CA SER A 87 11.82 7.57 -2.01
C SER A 87 11.27 6.25 -1.44
N GLY A 88 9.97 6.20 -1.13
CA GLY A 88 9.31 5.00 -0.62
C GLY A 88 9.02 3.95 -1.70
N VAL A 89 9.10 4.30 -2.99
CA VAL A 89 8.84 3.40 -4.12
C VAL A 89 10.04 2.47 -4.37
N VAL A 90 9.75 1.25 -4.80
CA VAL A 90 10.72 0.31 -5.39
C VAL A 90 10.58 0.32 -6.91
N VAL A 91 11.67 0.65 -7.62
CA VAL A 91 11.70 0.94 -9.05
C VAL A 91 12.34 -0.20 -9.81
N HIS A 92 11.56 -0.86 -10.67
CA HIS A 92 12.09 -1.76 -11.68
C HIS A 92 12.44 -0.96 -12.95
N VAL A 93 13.72 -0.63 -13.14
CA VAL A 93 14.19 0.26 -14.21
C VAL A 93 13.83 -0.24 -15.62
N PRO A 94 13.93 -1.54 -15.96
CA PRO A 94 13.45 -2.02 -17.26
C PRO A 94 11.95 -1.78 -17.47
N SER A 95 11.11 -2.00 -16.45
CA SER A 95 9.67 -1.72 -16.56
C SER A 95 9.37 -0.23 -16.63
N PHE A 96 10.11 0.61 -15.92
CA PHE A 96 10.00 2.07 -16.01
C PHE A 96 10.17 2.54 -17.45
N PHE A 97 11.24 2.09 -18.14
CA PHE A 97 11.49 2.50 -19.52
C PHE A 97 10.51 1.86 -20.51
N ALA A 98 10.14 0.60 -20.32
CA ALA A 98 9.11 -0.02 -21.16
C ALA A 98 7.78 0.77 -21.09
N GLU A 99 7.36 1.16 -19.88
CA GLU A 99 6.17 1.98 -19.67
C GLU A 99 6.32 3.38 -20.30
N LEU A 100 7.44 4.06 -20.05
CA LEU A 100 7.74 5.38 -20.60
C LEU A 100 7.71 5.37 -22.15
N ASP A 101 8.41 4.40 -22.76
CA ASP A 101 8.48 4.26 -24.21
C ASP A 101 7.09 3.98 -24.81
N THR A 102 6.26 3.17 -24.13
CA THR A 102 4.89 2.89 -24.57
C THR A 102 3.99 4.13 -24.52
N ILE A 103 4.04 4.93 -23.46
CA ILE A 103 3.20 6.12 -23.35
C ILE A 103 3.67 7.25 -24.29
N GLN A 104 4.99 7.39 -24.50
CA GLN A 104 5.53 8.36 -25.46
C GLN A 104 5.15 8.00 -26.89
N LYS A 105 5.17 6.71 -27.27
CA LYS A 105 4.67 6.23 -28.58
C LYS A 105 3.20 6.54 -28.82
N LYS A 106 2.41 6.65 -27.75
CA LYS A 106 0.99 7.06 -27.79
C LYS A 106 0.80 8.58 -27.82
N GLY A 107 1.87 9.37 -27.86
CA GLY A 107 1.86 10.82 -28.01
C GLY A 107 1.98 11.60 -26.70
N LEU A 108 2.19 10.94 -25.55
CA LEU A 108 2.33 11.62 -24.26
C LEU A 108 3.78 12.08 -24.04
N ASN A 109 4.04 13.38 -24.06
CA ASN A 109 5.38 13.94 -23.82
C ASN A 109 5.72 13.98 -22.32
N CYS A 110 6.71 13.20 -21.88
CA CYS A 110 7.19 13.16 -20.49
C CYS A 110 8.49 13.95 -20.24
N ASP A 111 9.08 14.53 -21.29
CA ASP A 111 10.43 15.10 -21.25
C ASP A 111 10.47 16.32 -20.33
N GLY A 112 11.44 16.33 -19.40
CA GLY A 112 11.60 17.41 -18.42
C GLY A 112 10.48 17.50 -17.36
N ARG A 113 9.57 16.51 -17.28
CA ARG A 113 8.43 16.52 -16.35
C ARG A 113 8.29 15.25 -15.51
N LEU A 114 9.18 14.28 -15.68
CA LEU A 114 9.16 13.02 -14.95
C LEU A 114 10.43 12.88 -14.12
N PHE A 115 10.26 12.79 -12.80
CA PHE A 115 11.35 12.79 -11.83
C PHE A 115 11.30 11.58 -10.91
N ILE A 116 12.46 11.09 -10.49
CA ILE A 116 12.65 9.96 -9.58
C ILE A 116 13.59 10.38 -8.47
N SER A 117 13.21 10.07 -7.23
CA SER A 117 14.09 10.22 -6.07
C SER A 117 15.34 9.35 -6.21
N ASP A 118 16.51 9.96 -6.04
CA ASP A 118 17.80 9.29 -5.88
C ASP A 118 17.83 8.25 -4.74
N ARG A 119 16.90 8.34 -3.78
CA ARG A 119 16.75 7.45 -2.63
C ARG A 119 15.76 6.30 -2.87
N ALA A 120 15.06 6.25 -4.01
CA ALA A 120 14.20 5.12 -4.35
C ALA A 120 15.02 3.82 -4.46
N HIS A 121 14.45 2.70 -4.05
CA HIS A 121 15.14 1.40 -4.11
C HIS A 121 14.97 0.75 -5.47
N LEU A 122 15.93 -0.09 -5.87
CA LEU A 122 15.91 -0.78 -7.14
C LEU A 122 15.32 -2.19 -6.99
N VAL A 123 14.39 -2.52 -7.87
CA VAL A 123 13.99 -3.89 -8.15
C VAL A 123 14.87 -4.40 -9.30
N PHE A 124 15.26 -5.68 -9.22
CA PHE A 124 16.11 -6.37 -10.18
C PHE A 124 15.42 -7.65 -10.63
N ASP A 125 15.82 -8.22 -11.75
CA ASP A 125 15.19 -9.43 -12.26
C ASP A 125 15.36 -10.62 -11.31
N PHE A 126 16.48 -10.73 -10.58
CA PHE A 126 16.60 -11.75 -9.53
C PHE A 126 15.57 -11.56 -8.39
N HIS A 127 15.13 -10.34 -8.10
CA HIS A 127 14.05 -10.11 -7.12
C HIS A 127 12.74 -10.73 -7.63
N GLN A 128 12.45 -10.64 -8.93
CA GLN A 128 11.28 -11.25 -9.54
C GLN A 128 11.36 -12.78 -9.49
N VAL A 129 12.54 -13.35 -9.78
CA VAL A 129 12.80 -14.79 -9.68
C VAL A 129 12.55 -15.30 -8.27
N VAL A 130 13.16 -14.68 -7.25
CA VAL A 130 13.02 -15.17 -5.87
C VAL A 130 11.63 -14.92 -5.27
N ASP A 131 10.87 -13.94 -5.78
CA ASP A 131 9.45 -13.76 -5.47
C ASP A 131 8.66 -15.01 -5.92
N GLY A 132 8.89 -15.45 -7.16
CA GLY A 132 8.30 -16.68 -7.70
C GLY A 132 8.73 -17.93 -6.93
N LEU A 133 10.01 -18.07 -6.61
CA LEU A 133 10.52 -19.22 -5.83
C LEU A 133 9.92 -19.27 -4.44
N LYS A 134 9.74 -18.11 -3.78
CA LYS A 134 9.14 -18.05 -2.45
C LYS A 134 7.67 -18.47 -2.47
N GLU A 135 6.91 -18.06 -3.48
CA GLU A 135 5.52 -18.49 -3.65
C GLU A 135 5.40 -20.00 -3.87
N VAL A 136 6.34 -20.61 -4.61
CA VAL A 136 6.39 -22.08 -4.77
C VAL A 136 6.72 -22.76 -3.44
N GLU A 137 7.70 -22.24 -2.68
CA GLU A 137 8.08 -22.76 -1.36
C GLU A 137 6.90 -22.76 -0.36
N LEU A 138 6.01 -21.76 -0.45
CA LEU A 138 4.83 -21.64 0.41
C LEU A 138 3.69 -22.61 0.04
N GLY A 139 3.67 -23.16 -1.18
CA GLY A 139 2.66 -24.11 -1.63
C GLY A 139 1.22 -23.62 -1.42
N GLY A 140 0.43 -24.38 -0.64
CA GLY A 140 -0.96 -24.05 -0.31
C GLY A 140 -1.13 -22.78 0.54
N SER A 141 -0.05 -22.27 1.14
CA SER A 141 -0.01 -21.01 1.89
C SER A 141 0.56 -19.84 1.06
N SER A 142 0.56 -19.96 -0.27
CA SER A 142 0.98 -18.87 -1.16
C SER A 142 0.14 -17.61 -0.95
N ILE A 143 0.80 -16.46 -1.03
CA ILE A 143 0.18 -15.14 -0.79
C ILE A 143 -0.62 -14.71 -2.02
N GLY A 144 -0.17 -15.12 -3.21
CA GLY A 144 -0.69 -14.65 -4.49
C GLY A 144 0.00 -13.37 -4.96
N THR A 145 1.33 -13.29 -4.81
CA THR A 145 2.11 -12.10 -5.19
C THR A 145 2.02 -11.85 -6.70
N THR A 146 2.30 -10.61 -7.13
CA THR A 146 2.37 -10.26 -8.55
C THR A 146 3.63 -10.80 -9.25
N LYS A 147 4.53 -11.46 -8.50
CA LYS A 147 5.84 -11.94 -8.96
C LYS A 147 6.70 -10.85 -9.59
N LYS A 148 6.49 -9.60 -9.17
CA LYS A 148 7.24 -8.42 -9.65
C LYS A 148 8.43 -8.08 -8.77
N GLY A 149 8.76 -8.90 -7.76
CA GLY A 149 9.92 -8.69 -6.92
C GLY A 149 9.75 -7.59 -5.86
N ILE A 150 8.50 -7.17 -5.59
CA ILE A 150 8.19 -6.08 -4.65
C ILE A 150 8.61 -6.48 -3.23
N GLY A 151 8.14 -7.65 -2.76
CA GLY A 151 8.47 -8.15 -1.43
C GLY A 151 9.97 -8.35 -1.23
N PRO A 152 10.67 -9.08 -2.13
CA PRO A 152 12.12 -9.22 -2.05
C PRO A 152 12.89 -7.90 -2.07
N ALA A 153 12.45 -6.89 -2.84
CA ALA A 153 13.09 -5.58 -2.86
C ALA A 153 12.90 -4.82 -1.53
N TYR A 154 11.69 -4.81 -0.96
CA TYR A 154 11.45 -4.24 0.37
C TYR A 154 12.17 -5.01 1.48
N SER A 155 12.31 -6.32 1.36
CA SER A 155 13.14 -7.14 2.27
C SER A 155 14.62 -6.74 2.21
N SER A 156 15.17 -6.53 1.01
CA SER A 156 16.54 -6.01 0.82
C SER A 156 16.69 -4.60 1.42
N LYS A 157 15.68 -3.73 1.26
CA LYS A 157 15.62 -2.39 1.89
C LYS A 157 15.68 -2.48 3.42
N ALA A 158 14.79 -3.28 4.03
CA ALA A 158 14.75 -3.47 5.48
C ALA A 158 16.05 -4.10 6.02
N SER A 159 16.65 -5.02 5.25
CA SER A 159 17.95 -5.63 5.58
C SER A 159 19.13 -4.67 5.44
N ARG A 160 18.92 -3.48 4.85
CA ARG A 160 19.95 -2.47 4.52
C ARG A 160 21.00 -2.98 3.51
N SER A 161 20.69 -4.05 2.79
CA SER A 161 21.52 -4.61 1.72
C SER A 161 21.11 -4.12 0.33
N GLY A 162 19.87 -3.64 0.19
CA GLY A 162 19.30 -3.20 -1.08
C GLY A 162 20.06 -2.05 -1.74
N LEU A 163 19.99 -2.02 -3.07
CA LEU A 163 20.51 -0.93 -3.87
C LEU A 163 19.43 0.12 -4.12
N ARG A 164 19.89 1.36 -4.29
CA ARG A 164 19.08 2.55 -4.53
C ARG A 164 19.52 3.22 -5.82
N VAL A 165 18.68 4.08 -6.38
CA VAL A 165 18.93 4.79 -7.63
C VAL A 165 20.31 5.46 -7.65
N HIS A 166 20.72 6.16 -6.59
CA HIS A 166 22.03 6.82 -6.53
C HIS A 166 23.23 5.86 -6.69
N HIS A 167 23.09 4.58 -6.33
CA HIS A 167 24.18 3.62 -6.46
C HIS A 167 24.53 3.34 -7.92
N LEU A 168 23.63 3.61 -8.88
CA LEU A 168 23.91 3.42 -10.32
C LEU A 168 25.05 4.30 -10.83
N TYR A 169 25.39 5.37 -10.12
CA TYR A 169 26.39 6.36 -10.52
C TYR A 169 27.77 6.15 -9.90
N ASP A 170 27.96 5.03 -9.21
CA ASP A 170 29.26 4.49 -8.82
C ASP A 170 29.40 3.07 -9.42
N PRO A 171 29.94 2.93 -10.64
CA PRO A 171 29.93 1.67 -11.39
C PRO A 171 30.66 0.50 -10.71
N GLU A 172 31.70 0.79 -9.92
CA GLU A 172 32.48 -0.22 -9.21
C GLU A 172 31.76 -0.65 -7.93
N LEU A 173 31.24 0.30 -7.16
CA LEU A 173 30.45 0.01 -5.97
C LEU A 173 29.15 -0.70 -6.32
N PHE A 174 28.47 -0.28 -7.39
CA PHE A 174 27.27 -0.95 -7.90
C PHE A 174 27.53 -2.41 -8.21
N ALA A 175 28.55 -2.68 -9.05
CA ALA A 175 28.87 -4.03 -9.48
C ALA A 175 29.23 -4.94 -8.28
N SER A 176 30.08 -4.45 -7.37
CA SER A 176 30.46 -5.22 -6.18
C SER A 176 29.30 -5.52 -5.23
N LYS A 177 28.42 -4.55 -4.98
CA LYS A 177 27.22 -4.75 -4.15
C LYS A 177 26.18 -5.65 -4.83
N PHE A 178 26.00 -5.51 -6.15
CA PHE A 178 25.07 -6.32 -6.92
C PHE A 178 25.44 -7.81 -6.88
N ARG A 179 26.72 -8.15 -7.12
CA ARG A 179 27.21 -9.53 -6.99
C ARG A 179 26.93 -10.11 -5.61
N LYS A 180 27.24 -9.37 -4.54
CA LYS A 180 26.96 -9.79 -3.16
C LYS A 180 25.46 -10.02 -2.89
N LEU A 181 24.59 -9.20 -3.47
CA LEU A 181 23.14 -9.42 -3.38
C LEU A 181 22.73 -10.73 -4.05
N VAL A 182 23.20 -10.99 -5.27
CA VAL A 182 22.93 -12.23 -6.00
C VAL A 182 23.46 -13.45 -5.24
N GLU A 183 24.70 -13.41 -4.76
CA GLU A 183 25.29 -14.46 -3.92
C GLU A 183 24.44 -14.75 -2.68
N GLY A 184 23.94 -13.71 -2.01
CA GLY A 184 23.04 -13.85 -0.87
C GLY A 184 21.73 -14.56 -1.22
N ARG A 185 21.20 -14.35 -2.44
CA ARG A 185 20.00 -15.04 -2.93
C ARG A 185 20.29 -16.49 -3.30
N PHE A 186 21.44 -16.79 -3.90
CA PHE A 186 21.87 -18.16 -4.14
C PHE A 186 22.03 -18.96 -2.84
N LYS A 187 22.58 -18.34 -1.79
CA LYS A 187 22.68 -19.00 -0.47
C LYS A 187 21.32 -19.34 0.14
N ARG A 188 20.28 -18.54 -0.11
CA ARG A 188 18.93 -18.77 0.45
C ARG A 188 18.09 -19.74 -0.37
N TYR A 189 18.14 -19.63 -1.69
CA TYR A 189 17.21 -20.33 -2.59
C TYR A 189 17.88 -21.39 -3.47
N GLY A 190 19.18 -21.61 -3.30
CA GLY A 190 19.98 -22.40 -4.24
C GLY A 190 20.33 -21.60 -5.49
N HIS A 191 21.18 -22.19 -6.34
CA HIS A 191 21.53 -21.58 -7.62
C HIS A 191 20.33 -21.62 -8.58
N PHE A 192 20.03 -20.48 -9.17
CA PHE A 192 19.10 -20.32 -10.28
C PHE A 192 19.82 -19.62 -11.43
N GLU A 193 19.37 -19.84 -12.66
CA GLU A 193 19.95 -19.21 -13.84
C GLU A 193 19.80 -17.69 -13.76
N TYR A 194 20.93 -16.98 -13.73
CA TYR A 194 20.95 -15.51 -13.68
C TYR A 194 22.30 -14.97 -14.17
N ASP A 195 22.27 -14.23 -15.29
CA ASP A 195 23.46 -13.59 -15.85
C ASP A 195 23.81 -12.31 -15.06
N THR A 196 24.61 -12.49 -14.01
CA THR A 196 24.98 -11.40 -13.10
C THR A 196 25.77 -10.30 -13.80
N GLU A 197 26.68 -10.66 -14.71
CA GLU A 197 27.55 -9.69 -15.39
C GLU A 197 26.82 -8.98 -16.52
N GLY A 198 25.98 -9.69 -17.28
CA GLY A 198 25.11 -9.08 -18.28
C GLY A 198 24.13 -8.09 -17.66
N GLU A 199 23.58 -8.40 -16.48
CA GLU A 199 22.72 -7.48 -15.74
C GLU A 199 23.46 -6.22 -15.27
N ILE A 200 24.69 -6.36 -14.78
CA ILE A 200 25.52 -5.19 -14.42
C ILE A 200 25.76 -4.31 -15.65
N ALA A 201 26.10 -4.90 -16.80
CA ALA A 201 26.28 -4.17 -18.05
C ALA A 201 25.00 -3.47 -18.50
N ARG A 202 23.86 -4.16 -18.42
CA ARG A 202 22.53 -3.62 -18.78
C ARG A 202 22.15 -2.43 -17.90
N TYR A 203 22.36 -2.52 -16.59
CA TYR A 203 22.05 -1.42 -15.67
C TYR A 203 22.99 -0.22 -15.82
N ARG A 204 24.22 -0.40 -16.29
CA ARG A 204 25.09 0.72 -16.68
C ARG A 204 24.50 1.51 -17.85
N ALA A 205 23.97 0.82 -18.86
CA ALA A 205 23.30 1.50 -19.98
C ALA A 205 22.02 2.22 -19.52
N PHE A 206 21.22 1.59 -18.64
CA PHE A 206 20.05 2.25 -18.05
C PHE A 206 20.40 3.47 -17.19
N ALA A 207 21.53 3.46 -16.47
CA ALA A 207 21.94 4.58 -15.63
C ALA A 207 22.08 5.89 -16.41
N GLU A 208 22.63 5.83 -17.63
CA GLU A 208 22.76 7.01 -18.50
C GLU A 208 21.41 7.52 -18.98
N ARG A 209 20.51 6.61 -19.39
CA ARG A 209 19.14 6.96 -19.79
C ARG A 209 18.30 7.50 -18.62
N LEU A 210 18.57 7.04 -17.40
CA LEU A 210 17.82 7.42 -16.19
C LEU A 210 18.28 8.76 -15.62
N ARG A 211 19.53 9.16 -15.86
CA ARG A 211 20.17 10.35 -15.29
C ARG A 211 19.33 11.63 -15.40
N PRO A 212 18.67 11.95 -16.53
CA PRO A 212 17.87 13.18 -16.65
C PRO A 212 16.63 13.22 -15.75
N HIS A 213 16.18 12.07 -15.26
CA HIS A 213 14.99 11.95 -14.42
C HIS A 213 15.33 12.07 -12.93
N ILE A 214 16.59 12.04 -12.52
CA ILE A 214 16.94 11.90 -11.11
C ILE A 214 17.03 13.24 -10.42
N VAL A 215 16.41 13.32 -9.25
CA VAL A 215 16.44 14.50 -8.38
C VAL A 215 16.71 14.08 -6.94
N ASP A 216 17.20 15.01 -6.12
CA ASP A 216 17.08 14.88 -4.66
C ASP A 216 15.58 14.97 -4.33
N GLY A 217 14.98 13.83 -4.02
CA GLY A 217 13.52 13.73 -3.89
C GLY A 217 12.94 14.59 -2.76
N VAL A 218 13.68 14.76 -1.66
CA VAL A 218 13.25 15.58 -0.52
C VAL A 218 13.25 17.05 -0.91
N THR A 219 14.34 17.52 -1.53
CA THR A 219 14.45 18.91 -1.99
C THR A 219 13.39 19.23 -3.05
N PHE A 220 13.16 18.31 -4.00
CA PHE A 220 12.14 18.46 -5.03
C PHE A 220 10.75 18.71 -4.44
N ILE A 221 10.27 17.82 -3.56
CA ILE A 221 8.90 17.90 -3.04
C ILE A 221 8.71 19.10 -2.10
N HIS A 222 9.71 19.39 -1.25
CA HIS A 222 9.65 20.55 -0.36
C HIS A 222 9.71 21.86 -1.14
N THR A 223 10.42 21.92 -2.26
CA THR A 223 10.43 23.09 -3.15
C THR A 223 9.05 23.31 -3.77
N ALA A 224 8.40 22.25 -4.24
CA ALA A 224 7.05 22.35 -4.79
C ALA A 224 6.04 22.85 -3.73
N LEU A 225 6.08 22.30 -2.52
CA LEU A 225 5.22 22.74 -1.42
C LEU A 225 5.50 24.18 -1.00
N ALA A 226 6.77 24.58 -0.85
CA ALA A 226 7.15 25.95 -0.49
C ALA A 226 6.70 26.99 -1.55
N GLN A 227 6.63 26.59 -2.82
CA GLN A 227 6.11 27.40 -3.93
C GLN A 227 4.57 27.38 -4.02
N ASN A 228 3.88 26.80 -3.05
CA ASN A 228 2.42 26.64 -3.02
C ASN A 228 1.87 25.91 -4.25
N ARG A 229 2.66 25.01 -4.85
CA ARG A 229 2.22 24.16 -5.95
C ARG A 229 1.24 23.11 -5.43
N LYS A 230 0.22 22.82 -6.23
CA LYS A 230 -0.78 21.78 -5.95
C LYS A 230 -0.16 20.40 -6.15
N VAL A 231 -0.04 19.64 -5.07
CA VAL A 231 0.54 18.29 -5.08
C VAL A 231 -0.58 17.27 -4.89
N LEU A 232 -0.70 16.33 -5.83
CA LEU A 232 -1.51 15.13 -5.68
C LEU A 232 -0.61 13.93 -5.35
N VAL A 233 -0.97 13.17 -4.33
CA VAL A 233 -0.29 11.90 -4.01
C VAL A 233 -1.20 10.74 -4.38
N GLU A 234 -0.73 9.93 -5.33
CA GLU A 234 -1.41 8.72 -5.78
C GLU A 234 -0.96 7.52 -4.93
N GLY A 235 -1.84 7.07 -4.04
CA GLY A 235 -1.65 5.82 -3.29
C GLY A 235 -1.65 4.60 -4.21
N ALA A 236 -0.66 3.72 -4.02
CA ALA A 236 -0.65 2.39 -4.61
C ALA A 236 -1.36 1.39 -3.69
N ASN A 237 -1.97 0.34 -4.28
CA ASN A 237 -2.73 -0.67 -3.53
C ASN A 237 -3.82 -0.02 -2.64
N ALA A 238 -4.11 -0.58 -1.47
CA ALA A 238 -5.17 -0.10 -0.58
C ALA A 238 -4.91 -0.54 0.85
N LEU A 239 -5.60 0.05 1.81
CA LEU A 239 -5.30 -0.14 3.23
C LEU A 239 -5.27 -1.61 3.68
N PHE A 240 -6.18 -2.47 3.21
CA PHE A 240 -6.18 -3.85 3.69
C PHE A 240 -5.12 -4.74 3.03
N LEU A 241 -4.30 -4.15 2.16
CA LEU A 241 -3.03 -4.68 1.69
C LEU A 241 -1.83 -4.00 2.36
N ASP A 242 -2.02 -3.09 3.31
CA ASP A 242 -0.94 -2.48 4.07
C ASP A 242 -0.17 -3.55 4.87
N ILE A 243 1.15 -3.42 4.95
CA ILE A 243 2.00 -4.40 5.63
C ILE A 243 1.70 -4.53 7.13
N ASP A 244 1.27 -3.44 7.76
CA ASP A 244 1.03 -3.36 9.21
C ASP A 244 -0.46 -3.50 9.54
N PHE A 245 -1.32 -2.87 8.74
CA PHE A 245 -2.75 -2.75 9.04
C PHE A 245 -3.66 -3.60 8.16
N GLY A 246 -3.11 -4.30 7.18
CA GLY A 246 -3.87 -5.18 6.30
C GLY A 246 -4.10 -6.57 6.88
N THR A 247 -4.65 -7.47 6.05
CA THR A 247 -4.86 -8.88 6.42
C THR A 247 -3.58 -9.70 6.35
N TYR A 248 -2.59 -9.38 7.19
CA TYR A 248 -1.29 -10.06 7.21
C TYR A 248 -1.45 -11.58 7.41
N PRO A 249 -0.77 -12.44 6.62
CA PRO A 249 0.31 -12.13 5.67
C PRO A 249 -0.15 -11.83 4.23
N PHE A 250 -1.46 -11.82 3.94
CA PHE A 250 -2.02 -11.57 2.61
C PHE A 250 -2.07 -10.07 2.28
N VAL A 251 -0.89 -9.45 2.27
CA VAL A 251 -0.67 -8.01 2.13
C VAL A 251 0.48 -7.73 1.16
N THR A 252 0.64 -6.48 0.74
CA THR A 252 1.87 -6.04 0.08
C THR A 252 2.96 -5.76 1.12
N SER A 253 4.20 -5.54 0.67
CA SER A 253 5.35 -5.29 1.54
C SER A 253 5.65 -3.81 1.75
N SER A 254 4.67 -2.94 1.50
CA SER A 254 4.76 -1.49 1.66
C SER A 254 3.63 -0.97 2.51
N SER A 255 3.86 0.17 3.18
CA SER A 255 2.76 0.90 3.80
C SER A 255 1.94 1.61 2.71
N THR A 256 0.67 1.24 2.62
CA THR A 256 -0.33 1.78 1.68
C THR A 256 -1.26 2.77 2.36
N SER A 257 -1.11 2.97 3.67
CA SER A 257 -1.79 3.97 4.48
C SER A 257 -1.20 5.38 4.31
N ILE A 258 -1.81 6.38 4.97
CA ILE A 258 -1.33 7.75 5.04
C ILE A 258 0.10 7.87 5.59
N GLY A 259 0.52 6.95 6.48
CA GLY A 259 1.90 6.90 6.98
C GLY A 259 2.93 6.63 5.87
N GLY A 260 2.55 5.86 4.84
CA GLY A 260 3.35 5.62 3.65
C GLY A 260 3.59 6.87 2.81
N VAL A 261 2.68 7.85 2.86
CA VAL A 261 2.86 9.15 2.17
C VAL A 261 3.98 9.95 2.82
N LEU A 262 3.92 10.08 4.15
CA LEU A 262 4.89 10.84 4.93
C LEU A 262 6.30 10.28 4.77
N THR A 263 6.45 8.97 5.00
CA THR A 263 7.73 8.27 4.92
C THR A 263 8.24 8.12 3.49
N GLY A 264 7.33 7.98 2.52
CA GLY A 264 7.66 7.79 1.12
C GLY A 264 8.12 9.06 0.40
N LEU A 265 7.54 10.21 0.74
CA LEU A 265 7.90 11.51 0.17
C LEU A 265 8.86 12.31 1.04
N GLY A 266 8.97 12.00 2.33
CA GLY A 266 9.79 12.77 3.28
C GLY A 266 9.16 14.11 3.66
N ILE A 267 7.83 14.15 3.78
CA ILE A 267 7.07 15.35 4.14
C ILE A 267 6.47 15.22 5.55
N PRO A 268 6.32 16.32 6.32
CA PRO A 268 5.71 16.27 7.64
C PRO A 268 4.19 16.06 7.53
N HIS A 269 3.57 15.51 8.59
CA HIS A 269 2.12 15.36 8.66
C HIS A 269 1.38 16.69 8.45
N THR A 270 1.97 17.82 8.88
CA THR A 270 1.41 19.16 8.68
C THR A 270 1.37 19.60 7.21
N ALA A 271 2.02 18.90 6.27
CA ALA A 271 1.95 19.20 4.84
C ALA A 271 0.78 18.49 4.14
N ILE A 272 0.09 17.57 4.82
CA ILE A 272 -1.09 16.89 4.29
C ILE A 272 -2.29 17.85 4.35
N GLY A 273 -3.03 17.93 3.24
CA GLY A 273 -4.32 18.60 3.12
C GLY A 273 -5.44 17.56 3.14
N ASP A 274 -6.25 17.54 2.07
CA ASP A 274 -7.35 16.58 1.96
C ASP A 274 -6.83 15.15 1.77
N VAL A 275 -7.46 14.19 2.46
CA VAL A 275 -7.18 12.76 2.35
C VAL A 275 -8.45 12.07 1.87
N ILE A 276 -8.45 11.69 0.60
CA ILE A 276 -9.62 11.11 -0.07
C ILE A 276 -9.51 9.60 -0.06
N GLY A 277 -10.46 8.93 0.60
CA GLY A 277 -10.59 7.48 0.60
C GLY A 277 -11.41 6.99 -0.59
N VAL A 278 -10.81 6.22 -1.49
CA VAL A 278 -11.53 5.60 -2.61
C VAL A 278 -12.06 4.25 -2.16
N MET A 279 -13.39 4.11 -2.19
CA MET A 279 -14.09 2.88 -1.88
C MET A 279 -14.96 2.47 -3.07
N LYS A 280 -15.18 1.17 -3.21
CA LYS A 280 -16.18 0.64 -4.14
C LYS A 280 -17.48 0.39 -3.39
N ALA A 281 -18.61 0.52 -4.08
CA ALA A 281 -19.96 0.28 -3.52
C ALA A 281 -20.21 -1.18 -3.08
N TYR A 282 -19.24 -2.06 -3.32
CA TYR A 282 -19.17 -3.44 -2.87
C TYR A 282 -17.69 -3.78 -2.67
N THR A 283 -17.37 -4.94 -2.11
CA THR A 283 -15.99 -5.29 -1.80
C THR A 283 -15.46 -6.33 -2.77
N THR A 284 -14.21 -6.17 -3.18
CA THR A 284 -13.50 -7.13 -4.03
C THR A 284 -12.15 -7.48 -3.45
N ARG A 285 -11.70 -8.71 -3.65
CA ARG A 285 -10.36 -9.16 -3.25
C ARG A 285 -9.68 -9.96 -4.36
N VAL A 286 -8.40 -9.71 -4.54
CA VAL A 286 -7.50 -10.55 -5.36
C VAL A 286 -6.60 -11.34 -4.43
N GLY A 287 -6.50 -12.64 -4.65
CA GLY A 287 -5.64 -13.54 -3.86
C GLY A 287 -6.35 -14.23 -2.70
N MET A 288 -5.55 -14.91 -1.88
CA MET A 288 -6.00 -15.75 -0.78
C MET A 288 -6.32 -14.92 0.47
N GLY A 289 -6.99 -15.56 1.44
CA GLY A 289 -7.26 -15.05 2.79
C GLY A 289 -8.76 -14.81 3.08
N PRO A 290 -9.14 -14.57 4.35
CA PRO A 290 -10.55 -14.51 4.76
C PRO A 290 -11.28 -13.28 4.19
N PHE A 291 -12.48 -13.47 3.65
CA PHE A 291 -13.29 -12.39 3.11
C PHE A 291 -14.71 -12.51 3.69
N PRO A 292 -15.00 -11.82 4.81
CA PRO A 292 -16.24 -12.05 5.57
C PRO A 292 -17.52 -11.86 4.74
N THR A 293 -17.52 -10.86 3.85
CA THR A 293 -18.69 -10.53 3.02
C THR A 293 -18.71 -11.20 1.65
N GLU A 294 -17.85 -12.20 1.41
CA GLU A 294 -17.78 -12.89 0.12
C GLU A 294 -19.10 -13.53 -0.28
N LEU A 295 -19.41 -13.45 -1.57
CA LEU A 295 -20.57 -14.09 -2.17
C LEU A 295 -20.13 -15.12 -3.21
N HIS A 296 -20.67 -16.33 -3.08
CA HIS A 296 -20.47 -17.42 -4.04
C HIS A 296 -21.69 -17.68 -4.93
N GLU A 297 -22.77 -16.97 -4.70
CA GLU A 297 -24.07 -17.18 -5.35
C GLU A 297 -24.30 -16.17 -6.50
N GLU A 298 -25.53 -16.15 -7.02
CA GLU A 298 -25.96 -15.32 -8.16
C GLU A 298 -25.54 -13.85 -8.04
N VAL A 299 -25.68 -13.24 -6.85
CA VAL A 299 -25.27 -11.84 -6.65
C VAL A 299 -23.75 -11.67 -6.77
N GLY A 300 -22.96 -12.63 -6.28
CA GLY A 300 -21.49 -12.60 -6.42
C GLY A 300 -21.08 -12.65 -7.89
N HIS A 301 -21.76 -13.48 -8.68
CA HIS A 301 -21.58 -13.56 -10.14
C HIS A 301 -21.99 -12.25 -10.83
N HIS A 302 -23.14 -11.67 -10.47
CA HIS A 302 -23.60 -10.38 -10.97
C HIS A 302 -22.56 -9.28 -10.73
N LEU A 303 -22.07 -9.13 -9.49
CA LEU A 303 -21.05 -8.13 -9.14
C LEU A 303 -19.76 -8.34 -9.95
N GLN A 304 -19.36 -9.60 -10.18
CA GLN A 304 -18.17 -9.93 -10.94
C GLN A 304 -18.33 -9.59 -12.44
N GLU A 305 -19.47 -9.92 -13.05
CA GLU A 305 -19.72 -9.73 -14.47
C GLU A 305 -19.98 -8.26 -14.81
N VAL A 306 -20.96 -7.63 -14.15
CA VAL A 306 -21.34 -6.23 -14.39
C VAL A 306 -20.21 -5.29 -13.96
N GLY A 307 -19.51 -5.61 -12.87
CA GLY A 307 -18.35 -4.86 -12.42
C GLY A 307 -17.08 -5.05 -13.25
N ALA A 308 -17.10 -5.97 -14.23
CA ALA A 308 -15.94 -6.40 -15.00
C ALA A 308 -14.73 -6.73 -14.10
N GLU A 309 -14.96 -7.54 -13.06
CA GLU A 309 -13.98 -7.82 -12.01
C GLU A 309 -12.98 -8.93 -12.40
N TYR A 310 -12.19 -8.59 -13.42
CA TYR A 310 -11.10 -9.38 -13.96
C TYR A 310 -9.79 -8.59 -13.91
N GLY A 311 -8.69 -9.25 -13.53
CA GLY A 311 -7.37 -8.65 -13.51
C GLY A 311 -6.90 -8.30 -14.92
N VAL A 312 -6.47 -7.06 -15.14
CA VAL A 312 -6.04 -6.58 -16.49
C VAL A 312 -4.78 -7.27 -17.02
N THR A 313 -3.88 -7.69 -16.14
CA THR A 313 -2.62 -8.35 -16.52
C THR A 313 -2.73 -9.87 -16.52
N THR A 314 -3.39 -10.43 -15.51
CA THR A 314 -3.42 -11.89 -15.27
C THR A 314 -4.71 -12.55 -15.74
N GLY A 315 -5.76 -11.77 -16.03
CA GLY A 315 -7.10 -12.29 -16.28
C GLY A 315 -7.77 -12.93 -15.06
N ARG A 316 -7.14 -12.90 -13.88
CA ARG A 316 -7.69 -13.56 -12.68
C ARG A 316 -9.02 -12.90 -12.28
N ARG A 317 -10.03 -13.75 -12.07
CA ARG A 317 -11.30 -13.37 -11.46
C ARG A 317 -11.05 -12.84 -10.04
N ARG A 318 -11.69 -11.72 -9.70
CA ARG A 318 -11.69 -11.22 -8.32
C ARG A 318 -12.83 -11.86 -7.54
N ARG A 319 -12.59 -12.12 -6.27
CA ARG A 319 -13.64 -12.49 -5.32
C ARG A 319 -14.49 -11.25 -5.05
N CYS A 320 -15.80 -11.40 -5.02
CA CYS A 320 -16.76 -10.29 -4.88
C CYS A 320 -17.66 -10.54 -3.67
N GLY A 321 -18.05 -9.46 -2.99
CA GLY A 321 -18.84 -9.53 -1.79
C GLY A 321 -19.54 -8.22 -1.48
N TRP A 322 -20.45 -8.23 -0.52
CA TRP A 322 -21.15 -7.03 -0.07
C TRP A 322 -20.20 -6.00 0.52
N LEU A 323 -20.63 -4.74 0.53
CA LEU A 323 -19.90 -3.66 1.18
C LEU A 323 -19.74 -3.95 2.68
N ASP A 324 -18.52 -3.79 3.16
CA ASP A 324 -18.17 -3.99 4.56
C ASP A 324 -17.88 -2.67 5.27
N LEU A 325 -18.80 -2.23 6.14
CA LEU A 325 -18.62 -0.97 6.87
C LEU A 325 -17.79 -1.11 8.15
N VAL A 326 -17.62 -2.31 8.69
CA VAL A 326 -16.66 -2.55 9.80
C VAL A 326 -15.24 -2.34 9.27
N MET A 327 -14.95 -2.92 8.11
CA MET A 327 -13.73 -2.72 7.33
C MET A 327 -13.52 -1.23 6.99
N MET A 328 -14.55 -0.56 6.46
CA MET A 328 -14.43 0.86 6.11
C MET A 328 -14.22 1.76 7.34
N ARG A 329 -14.88 1.49 8.47
CA ARG A 329 -14.68 2.27 9.70
C ARG A 329 -13.25 2.13 10.22
N TYR A 330 -12.69 0.93 10.22
CA TYR A 330 -11.27 0.71 10.52
C TYR A 330 -10.37 1.50 9.57
N SER A 331 -10.73 1.56 8.29
CA SER A 331 -10.01 2.32 7.27
C SER A 331 -10.00 3.83 7.52
N CYS A 332 -11.16 4.39 7.86
CA CYS A 332 -11.30 5.79 8.23
C CYS A 332 -10.44 6.15 9.44
N LEU A 333 -10.38 5.28 10.46
CA LEU A 333 -9.59 5.53 11.67
C LEU A 333 -8.08 5.63 11.39
N ILE A 334 -7.55 4.78 10.51
CA ILE A 334 -6.10 4.77 10.21
C ILE A 334 -5.71 5.94 9.31
N ASN A 335 -6.50 6.20 8.28
CA ASN A 335 -6.12 7.16 7.25
C ASN A 335 -6.64 8.58 7.51
N GLY A 336 -7.63 8.75 8.41
CA GLY A 336 -8.21 10.04 8.72
C GLY A 336 -8.81 10.72 7.49
N TYR A 337 -9.64 9.99 6.73
CA TYR A 337 -10.22 10.51 5.49
C TYR A 337 -11.02 11.79 5.75
N SER A 338 -10.72 12.85 4.98
CA SER A 338 -11.52 14.08 4.96
C SER A 338 -12.83 13.84 4.21
N SER A 339 -12.77 13.04 3.15
CA SER A 339 -13.91 12.66 2.33
C SER A 339 -13.68 11.32 1.62
N LEU A 340 -14.74 10.78 1.05
CA LEU A 340 -14.77 9.50 0.35
C LEU A 340 -15.18 9.69 -1.11
N ASN A 341 -14.66 8.81 -1.95
CA ASN A 341 -15.11 8.59 -3.32
C ASN A 341 -15.73 7.19 -3.43
N LEU A 342 -17.04 7.14 -3.64
CA LEU A 342 -17.79 5.90 -3.80
C LEU A 342 -17.89 5.54 -5.28
N THR A 343 -17.19 4.48 -5.67
CA THR A 343 -17.08 4.06 -7.08
C THR A 343 -17.96 2.86 -7.40
N LYS A 344 -18.27 2.71 -8.70
CA LYS A 344 -19.03 1.58 -9.27
C LYS A 344 -20.41 1.40 -8.62
N LEU A 345 -21.07 2.50 -8.30
CA LEU A 345 -22.41 2.45 -7.73
C LEU A 345 -23.42 1.85 -8.72
N ASP A 346 -23.20 2.10 -10.02
CA ASP A 346 -23.96 1.58 -11.16
C ASP A 346 -24.01 0.05 -11.25
N VAL A 347 -23.05 -0.64 -10.63
CA VAL A 347 -23.02 -2.12 -10.61
C VAL A 347 -24.18 -2.68 -9.77
N LEU A 348 -24.71 -1.89 -8.84
CA LEU A 348 -25.81 -2.30 -7.95
C LEU A 348 -27.20 -2.05 -8.58
N ASP A 349 -27.27 -1.44 -9.77
CA ASP A 349 -28.51 -0.94 -10.39
C ASP A 349 -29.63 -1.98 -10.48
N GLN A 350 -29.30 -3.23 -10.79
CA GLN A 350 -30.30 -4.27 -11.11
C GLN A 350 -30.75 -5.09 -9.88
N LEU A 351 -30.15 -4.86 -8.71
CA LEU A 351 -30.42 -5.65 -7.52
C LEU A 351 -31.70 -5.16 -6.81
N LYS A 352 -32.52 -6.10 -6.33
CA LYS A 352 -33.75 -5.81 -5.59
C LYS A 352 -33.48 -5.40 -4.14
N GLU A 353 -32.48 -6.02 -3.53
CA GLU A 353 -32.06 -5.79 -2.15
C GLU A 353 -30.54 -5.73 -2.10
N LEU A 354 -30.04 -4.89 -1.21
CA LEU A 354 -28.62 -4.67 -0.97
C LEU A 354 -28.33 -4.98 0.50
N LYS A 355 -27.37 -5.87 0.75
CA LYS A 355 -26.89 -6.12 2.11
C LYS A 355 -25.60 -5.35 2.35
N ILE A 356 -25.46 -4.80 3.55
CA ILE A 356 -24.28 -4.07 3.99
C ILE A 356 -23.86 -4.62 5.35
N CYS A 357 -22.60 -5.04 5.49
CA CYS A 357 -22.07 -5.48 6.76
C CYS A 357 -21.92 -4.29 7.71
N VAL A 358 -22.51 -4.40 8.90
CA VAL A 358 -22.52 -3.36 9.94
C VAL A 358 -21.88 -3.81 11.25
N GLY A 359 -21.61 -5.11 11.39
CA GLY A 359 -21.06 -5.68 12.62
C GLY A 359 -20.49 -7.07 12.39
N TYR A 360 -19.57 -7.47 13.25
CA TYR A 360 -18.93 -8.78 13.26
C TYR A 360 -19.22 -9.47 14.58
N VAL A 361 -19.59 -10.75 14.55
CA VAL A 361 -19.83 -11.56 15.74
C VAL A 361 -18.96 -12.81 15.69
N VAL A 362 -18.35 -13.17 16.81
CA VAL A 362 -17.64 -14.45 16.98
C VAL A 362 -18.10 -15.07 18.29
N ASP A 363 -18.52 -16.33 18.26
CA ASP A 363 -19.02 -17.07 19.42
C ASP A 363 -20.11 -16.31 20.21
N GLY A 364 -21.03 -15.66 19.48
CA GLY A 364 -22.12 -14.87 20.03
C GLY A 364 -21.73 -13.51 20.61
N LYS A 365 -20.47 -13.08 20.49
CA LYS A 365 -19.98 -11.77 20.97
C LYS A 365 -19.63 -10.85 19.80
N GLU A 366 -20.10 -9.61 19.88
CA GLU A 366 -19.75 -8.58 18.91
C GLU A 366 -18.26 -8.19 19.04
N LEU A 367 -17.56 -8.13 17.91
CA LEU A 367 -16.19 -7.64 17.86
C LEU A 367 -16.19 -6.10 17.79
N PRO A 368 -15.34 -5.43 18.57
CA PRO A 368 -15.29 -3.97 18.59
C PRO A 368 -14.64 -3.37 17.33
N SER A 369 -13.89 -4.16 16.56
CA SER A 369 -13.14 -3.71 15.40
C SER A 369 -12.80 -4.87 14.45
N PHE A 370 -12.22 -4.52 13.30
CA PHE A 370 -11.62 -5.49 12.39
C PHE A 370 -10.47 -6.24 13.09
N PRO A 371 -10.53 -7.59 13.20
CA PRO A 371 -9.53 -8.36 13.95
C PRO A 371 -8.21 -8.47 13.19
N ALA A 372 -7.10 -8.44 13.93
CA ALA A 372 -5.77 -8.69 13.38
C ALA A 372 -5.51 -10.18 13.07
N ASP A 373 -6.14 -11.08 13.84
CA ASP A 373 -6.01 -12.52 13.67
C ASP A 373 -6.94 -13.02 12.55
N LEU A 374 -6.35 -13.63 11.52
CA LEU A 374 -7.09 -14.16 10.38
C LEU A 374 -7.93 -15.39 10.72
N GLU A 375 -7.58 -16.15 11.76
CA GLU A 375 -8.42 -17.25 12.23
C GLU A 375 -9.69 -16.73 12.90
N VAL A 376 -9.59 -15.60 13.61
CA VAL A 376 -10.77 -14.89 14.13
C VAL A 376 -11.58 -14.33 12.98
N LEU A 377 -10.94 -13.64 12.03
CA LEU A 377 -11.61 -13.06 10.86
C LEU A 377 -12.36 -14.14 10.03
N ALA A 378 -11.79 -15.33 9.89
CA ALA A 378 -12.39 -16.44 9.16
C ALA A 378 -13.63 -17.04 9.85
N LYS A 379 -13.79 -16.83 11.16
CA LYS A 379 -14.92 -17.33 11.96
C LYS A 379 -16.01 -16.28 12.17
N VAL A 380 -15.82 -15.06 11.63
CA VAL A 380 -16.79 -13.98 11.80
C VAL A 380 -18.12 -14.34 11.18
N GLU A 381 -19.17 -14.28 11.99
CA GLU A 381 -20.54 -14.17 11.56
C GLU A 381 -20.84 -12.70 11.28
N VAL A 382 -21.22 -12.40 10.04
CA VAL A 382 -21.47 -11.03 9.58
C VAL A 382 -22.90 -10.61 9.92
N GLN A 383 -23.04 -9.47 10.58
CA GLN A 383 -24.34 -8.81 10.75
C GLN A 383 -24.61 -7.87 9.59
N TYR A 384 -25.68 -8.15 8.84
CA TYR A 384 -26.09 -7.34 7.69
C TYR A 384 -27.26 -6.43 8.01
N LYS A 385 -27.22 -5.20 7.49
CA LYS A 385 -28.40 -4.38 7.24
C LYS A 385 -28.83 -4.57 5.79
N THR A 386 -30.12 -4.86 5.57
CA THR A 386 -30.70 -4.91 4.23
C THR A 386 -31.35 -3.57 3.90
N LEU A 387 -31.03 -3.04 2.73
CA LEU A 387 -31.65 -1.85 2.13
C LEU A 387 -32.33 -2.25 0.82
N PRO A 388 -33.43 -1.58 0.43
CA PRO A 388 -34.02 -1.79 -0.88
C PRO A 388 -33.05 -1.31 -1.97
N GLY A 389 -32.93 -2.08 -3.05
CA GLY A 389 -32.27 -1.63 -4.27
C GLY A 389 -33.14 -0.66 -5.07
N TRP A 390 -32.61 -0.13 -6.17
CA TRP A 390 -33.32 0.88 -6.98
C TRP A 390 -33.79 0.40 -8.34
N GLN A 391 -33.24 -0.68 -8.92
CA GLN A 391 -33.70 -1.27 -10.19
C GLN A 391 -33.80 -0.25 -11.35
N GLN A 392 -32.88 0.71 -11.39
CA GLN A 392 -32.85 1.83 -12.34
C GLN A 392 -31.41 2.11 -12.79
N ASP A 393 -31.20 2.40 -14.08
CA ASP A 393 -29.89 2.77 -14.63
C ASP A 393 -29.50 4.18 -14.18
N ILE A 394 -28.48 4.30 -13.34
CA ILE A 394 -27.97 5.58 -12.85
C ILE A 394 -26.83 6.12 -13.71
N SER A 395 -26.44 5.42 -14.77
CA SER A 395 -25.17 5.68 -15.46
C SER A 395 -25.11 7.01 -16.22
N LYS A 396 -26.25 7.70 -16.35
CA LYS A 396 -26.36 9.02 -16.97
C LYS A 396 -26.50 10.15 -15.95
N ALA A 397 -26.62 9.84 -14.67
CA ALA A 397 -26.73 10.84 -13.63
C ALA A 397 -25.45 11.68 -13.54
N THR A 398 -25.64 12.98 -13.38
CA THR A 398 -24.60 14.01 -13.26
C THR A 398 -24.80 14.87 -12.02
N THR A 399 -26.01 14.90 -11.46
CA THR A 399 -26.33 15.57 -10.19
C THR A 399 -26.86 14.60 -9.14
N TRP A 400 -26.83 15.02 -7.87
CA TRP A 400 -27.33 14.22 -6.74
C TRP A 400 -28.83 13.96 -6.84
N GLU A 401 -29.58 14.96 -7.29
CA GLU A 401 -31.05 14.92 -7.40
C GLU A 401 -31.51 13.93 -8.47
N GLU A 402 -30.69 13.66 -9.48
CA GLU A 402 -30.94 12.69 -10.55
C GLU A 402 -30.82 11.23 -10.07
N LEU A 403 -30.20 10.97 -8.92
CA LEU A 403 -30.09 9.62 -8.37
C LEU A 403 -31.44 9.14 -7.80
N PRO A 404 -31.81 7.85 -7.94
CA PRO A 404 -33.01 7.30 -7.31
C PRO A 404 -32.98 7.45 -5.79
N GLU A 405 -34.15 7.56 -5.15
CA GLU A 405 -34.25 7.72 -3.69
C GLU A 405 -33.53 6.60 -2.92
N ASN A 406 -33.73 5.34 -3.30
CA ASN A 406 -33.04 4.21 -2.66
C ASN A 406 -31.51 4.24 -2.87
N CYS A 407 -31.04 4.80 -3.99
CA CYS A 407 -29.62 4.99 -4.27
C CYS A 407 -29.03 6.08 -3.34
N ARG A 408 -29.72 7.21 -3.18
CA ARG A 408 -29.34 8.24 -2.21
C ARG A 408 -29.35 7.72 -0.78
N ASN A 409 -30.39 6.98 -0.38
CA ASN A 409 -30.49 6.36 0.94
C ASN A 409 -29.33 5.40 1.23
N TYR A 410 -28.83 4.69 0.20
CA TYR A 410 -27.66 3.82 0.31
C TYR A 410 -26.39 4.64 0.64
N VAL A 411 -26.16 5.74 -0.09
CA VAL A 411 -25.02 6.64 0.13
C VAL A 411 -25.10 7.31 1.51
N GLU A 412 -26.27 7.88 1.86
CA GLU A 412 -26.50 8.54 3.14
C GLU A 412 -26.31 7.57 4.33
N PHE A 413 -26.73 6.31 4.18
CA PHE A 413 -26.51 5.29 5.21
C PHE A 413 -25.01 5.04 5.45
N ILE A 414 -24.21 5.00 4.38
CA ILE A 414 -22.74 4.84 4.48
C ILE A 414 -22.13 6.04 5.21
N GLU A 415 -22.50 7.27 4.80
CA GLU A 415 -22.00 8.49 5.46
C GLU A 415 -22.35 8.51 6.94
N GLN A 416 -23.60 8.20 7.29
CA GLN A 416 -24.07 8.18 8.68
C GLN A 416 -23.30 7.16 9.51
N PHE A 417 -23.03 5.98 8.95
CA PHE A 417 -22.32 4.92 9.68
C PHE A 417 -20.84 5.26 9.87
N LEU A 418 -20.18 5.86 8.87
CA LEU A 418 -18.75 6.15 8.90
C LEU A 418 -18.42 7.49 9.55
N GLY A 419 -19.35 8.44 9.56
CA GLY A 419 -19.09 9.82 9.99
C GLY A 419 -18.19 10.58 9.03
N VAL A 420 -18.06 10.14 7.78
CA VAL A 420 -17.23 10.74 6.73
C VAL A 420 -18.09 10.97 5.49
N LYS A 421 -17.95 12.13 4.87
CA LYS A 421 -18.73 12.53 3.70
C LYS A 421 -18.26 11.87 2.41
N ILE A 422 -19.19 11.57 1.51
CA ILE A 422 -18.94 11.08 0.15
C ILE A 422 -19.09 12.26 -0.81
N GLU A 423 -17.96 12.74 -1.34
CA GLU A 423 -17.91 13.91 -2.22
C GLU A 423 -18.01 13.53 -3.71
N TRP A 424 -17.55 12.32 -4.04
CA TRP A 424 -17.55 11.81 -5.41
C TRP A 424 -18.30 10.48 -5.49
N ILE A 425 -19.22 10.38 -6.45
CA ILE A 425 -19.95 9.14 -6.75
C ILE A 425 -19.70 8.74 -8.19
N GLY A 426 -19.04 7.59 -8.40
CA GLY A 426 -18.81 7.00 -9.70
C GLY A 426 -20.00 6.17 -10.17
N VAL A 427 -20.69 6.65 -11.21
CA VAL A 427 -21.87 6.02 -11.84
C VAL A 427 -21.53 5.43 -13.22
N GLY A 428 -20.35 4.86 -13.37
CA GLY A 428 -19.98 4.18 -14.62
C GLY A 428 -18.51 4.21 -14.96
N PRO A 429 -18.11 3.48 -16.02
CA PRO A 429 -16.70 3.28 -16.37
C PRO A 429 -16.06 4.50 -17.05
N ALA A 430 -16.85 5.37 -17.69
CA ALA A 430 -16.32 6.56 -18.37
C ALA A 430 -15.86 7.63 -17.36
N GLN A 431 -14.72 8.29 -17.64
CA GLN A 431 -14.07 9.24 -16.71
C GLN A 431 -14.94 10.44 -16.32
N SER A 432 -15.79 10.93 -17.22
CA SER A 432 -16.70 12.06 -16.98
C SER A 432 -17.95 11.68 -16.18
N LYS A 433 -18.13 10.40 -15.83
CA LYS A 433 -19.30 9.94 -15.06
C LYS A 433 -19.03 9.99 -13.57
N TYR A 434 -19.05 11.20 -13.03
CA TYR A 434 -19.13 11.45 -11.59
C TYR A 434 -20.35 12.31 -11.30
N VAL A 435 -21.10 11.93 -10.28
CA VAL A 435 -21.99 12.85 -9.59
C VAL A 435 -21.18 13.54 -8.50
N LEU A 436 -21.12 14.86 -8.56
CA LEU A 436 -20.50 15.69 -7.53
C LEU A 436 -21.56 16.09 -6.51
N PHE A 437 -21.24 15.90 -5.24
CA PHE A 437 -22.07 16.38 -4.15
C PHE A 437 -21.65 17.82 -3.81
N ASP A 438 -22.39 18.83 -4.28
CA ASP A 438 -22.14 20.22 -3.89
C ASP A 438 -22.90 20.54 -2.59
N PHE A 439 -22.14 20.76 -1.52
CA PHE A 439 -22.70 21.07 -0.19
C PHE A 439 -23.22 22.51 -0.07
N ALA A 440 -22.90 23.41 -1.01
CA ALA A 440 -23.28 24.82 -0.90
C ALA A 440 -24.82 25.06 -0.87
N SER A 441 -25.62 24.10 -1.34
CA SER A 441 -27.08 24.19 -1.39
C SER A 441 -27.79 23.61 -0.16
N CYS A 442 -27.19 22.63 0.55
CA CYS A 442 -27.89 21.89 1.61
C CYS A 442 -27.88 22.55 3.00
N ASP A 443 -26.88 23.38 3.31
CA ASP A 443 -26.84 24.13 4.59
C ASP A 443 -27.93 25.20 4.69
N SER A 444 -28.54 25.57 3.57
CA SER A 444 -29.72 26.44 3.54
C SER A 444 -31.05 25.71 3.80
N ALA A 445 -31.08 24.37 3.66
CA ALA A 445 -32.30 23.56 3.76
C ALA A 445 -32.44 22.82 5.11
N SER A 446 -31.40 22.82 5.95
CA SER A 446 -31.40 22.18 7.28
C SER A 446 -31.84 23.12 8.42
N SER A 447 -32.05 24.41 8.16
CA SER A 447 -32.56 25.38 9.15
C SER A 447 -34.08 25.38 9.33
N GLY A 448 -34.81 24.49 8.64
CA GLY A 448 -36.29 24.51 8.56
C GLY A 448 -37.04 23.29 9.11
N ARG A 449 -36.40 22.34 9.81
CA ARG A 449 -37.10 21.17 10.36
C ARG A 449 -37.23 21.26 11.89
N ASN A 450 -38.45 21.57 12.33
CA ASN A 450 -38.87 21.54 13.72
C ASN A 450 -38.57 20.17 14.36
N HIS A 451 -37.75 20.17 15.41
CA HIS A 451 -37.68 19.07 16.36
C HIS A 451 -38.96 19.06 17.21
N PRO A 452 -39.68 17.94 17.33
CA PRO A 452 -40.72 17.81 18.34
C PRO A 452 -40.09 17.63 19.72
N GLU A 453 -40.59 18.41 20.67
CA GLU A 453 -40.23 18.39 22.08
C GLU A 453 -40.58 17.06 22.78
N ASN A 454 -39.62 16.58 23.57
CA ASN A 454 -39.74 15.92 24.87
C ASN A 454 -40.42 14.53 25.00
N SER A 455 -39.63 13.52 25.38
CA SER A 455 -40.03 12.58 26.44
C SER A 455 -38.83 12.03 27.22
N GLN A 456 -38.80 12.44 28.48
CA GLN A 456 -38.14 11.95 29.71
C GLN A 456 -37.32 10.63 29.67
N MET A 457 -36.07 10.71 30.18
CA MET A 457 -35.43 9.68 31.01
C MET A 457 -34.63 10.33 32.17
N PRO A 458 -34.47 9.67 33.32
CA PRO A 458 -34.14 10.29 34.61
C PRO A 458 -32.61 10.41 34.90
N PRO A 459 -32.20 11.22 35.90
CA PRO A 459 -30.83 11.68 36.04
C PRO A 459 -29.99 10.81 36.97
N GLN A 460 -28.72 10.57 36.63
CA GLN A 460 -27.70 10.23 37.63
C GLN A 460 -26.34 10.91 37.33
N HIS A 461 -25.92 11.69 38.33
CA HIS A 461 -24.59 12.18 38.67
C HIS A 461 -23.79 13.05 37.67
N ARG A 462 -23.92 14.36 37.88
CA ARG A 462 -22.87 15.36 37.66
C ARG A 462 -21.82 15.25 38.78
N ASP A 463 -20.54 15.32 38.42
CA ASP A 463 -19.62 16.37 38.90
C ASP A 463 -18.20 16.14 38.36
N LEU A 464 -17.70 17.10 37.57
CA LEU A 464 -16.47 17.88 37.85
C LEU A 464 -16.07 18.67 36.61
N VAL A 465 -16.36 19.98 36.69
CA VAL A 465 -15.89 21.03 35.80
C VAL A 465 -14.44 21.35 36.18
N VAL A 466 -13.54 21.41 35.19
CA VAL A 466 -12.17 21.89 35.34
C VAL A 466 -12.17 23.41 35.24
N ASP A 467 -11.93 24.07 36.37
CA ASP A 467 -11.68 25.52 36.46
C ASP A 467 -10.23 25.84 36.06
N ARG A 468 -10.07 26.88 35.25
CA ARG A 468 -8.79 27.45 34.82
C ARG A 468 -8.50 28.69 35.66
N SER A 469 -7.61 28.59 36.62
CA SER A 469 -6.98 29.76 37.24
C SER A 469 -5.45 29.68 37.17
N ARG A 470 -4.88 30.81 36.74
CA ARG A 470 -3.45 31.10 36.64
C ARG A 470 -2.84 31.22 38.04
N SER A 471 -1.67 30.64 38.25
CA SER A 471 -0.77 31.05 39.32
C SER A 471 0.67 31.13 38.80
N GLU A 472 1.21 32.35 38.88
CA GLU A 472 2.61 32.70 38.65
C GLU A 472 3.52 32.01 39.67
N PHE A 473 4.69 31.53 39.25
CA PHE A 473 5.81 31.25 40.16
C PHE A 473 7.14 31.56 39.45
N SER A 474 7.91 32.46 40.08
CA SER A 474 9.25 32.92 39.69
C SER A 474 10.35 31.89 40.03
N PRO A 475 11.54 31.95 39.39
CA PRO A 475 12.56 30.90 39.49
C PRO A 475 13.61 31.16 40.59
N GLY A 476 14.11 30.07 41.18
CA GLY A 476 15.25 30.03 42.12
C GLY A 476 15.97 28.67 42.04
N PRO A 477 17.25 28.56 42.46
CA PRO A 477 18.31 28.04 41.59
C PRO A 477 18.65 26.54 41.76
N ALA A 478 19.37 26.04 40.75
CA ALA A 478 19.80 24.66 40.56
C ALA A 478 21.03 24.26 41.42
N GLU A 479 21.07 23.00 41.86
CA GLU A 479 22.28 22.22 42.12
C GLU A 479 22.01 20.69 41.98
N PRO A 480 23.03 19.86 41.68
CA PRO A 480 22.87 18.64 40.89
C PRO A 480 22.83 17.34 41.73
N PHE A 481 21.86 16.46 41.46
CA PHE A 481 21.82 15.12 42.06
C PHE A 481 22.54 14.07 41.21
N ARG A 482 23.54 13.41 41.83
CA ARG A 482 24.26 12.25 41.32
C ARG A 482 23.36 11.01 41.30
N LEU A 483 23.39 10.26 40.20
CA LEU A 483 22.80 8.92 40.06
C LEU A 483 23.75 7.85 40.63
N SER A 484 23.29 7.10 41.63
CA SER A 484 23.82 5.77 41.94
C SER A 484 22.75 4.92 42.63
N SER A 485 22.12 4.01 41.89
CA SER A 485 21.62 2.73 42.44
C SER A 485 20.95 1.89 41.36
N LEU A 486 21.61 0.79 41.03
CA LEU A 486 21.04 -0.39 40.36
C LEU A 486 19.84 -0.92 41.15
N VAL A 487 18.69 -1.08 40.50
CA VAL A 487 17.58 -1.89 41.02
C VAL A 487 17.37 -3.06 40.06
N ARG A 488 17.67 -4.27 40.56
CA ARG A 488 17.26 -5.54 39.96
C ARG A 488 15.77 -5.73 40.22
N ILE A 489 14.98 -5.88 39.16
CA ILE A 489 13.59 -6.33 39.26
C ILE A 489 13.57 -7.83 38.95
N ALA A 490 13.28 -8.63 39.97
CA ALA A 490 12.92 -10.03 39.84
C ALA A 490 11.40 -10.10 39.54
N VAL A 491 11.02 -10.79 38.47
CA VAL A 491 9.62 -11.11 38.17
C VAL A 491 9.36 -12.57 38.54
N SER A 492 8.47 -12.75 39.50
CA SER A 492 7.91 -14.03 39.94
C SER A 492 6.85 -14.52 38.94
N LEU A 493 7.00 -15.74 38.43
CA LEU A 493 5.96 -16.45 37.66
C LEU A 493 5.31 -17.53 38.54
N PRO A 494 3.97 -17.67 38.52
CA PRO A 494 3.27 -18.69 39.29
C PRO A 494 3.40 -20.08 38.66
N SER A 495 3.72 -21.06 39.50
CA SER A 495 3.73 -22.48 39.23
C SER A 495 2.33 -23.07 39.45
N ASN A 496 1.77 -23.74 38.44
CA ASN A 496 0.82 -24.84 38.63
C ASN A 496 0.68 -25.68 37.34
N TYR A 497 0.53 -26.99 37.53
CA TYR A 497 0.41 -28.09 36.55
C TYR A 497 1.69 -28.64 35.93
N ARG A 498 2.19 -29.75 36.50
CA ARG A 498 2.63 -30.95 35.74
C ARG A 498 2.77 -32.15 36.68
N HIS A 499 1.72 -32.98 36.72
CA HIS A 499 1.85 -34.43 36.88
C HIS A 499 1.42 -35.04 35.54
N MET A 500 2.32 -35.79 34.88
CA MET A 500 2.01 -37.05 34.20
C MET A 500 3.29 -37.70 33.63
N VAL A 501 3.47 -38.93 34.10
CA VAL A 501 4.28 -40.12 33.72
C VAL A 501 4.81 -40.19 32.27
N PRO A 502 6.02 -40.78 32.04
CA PRO A 502 6.54 -41.04 30.70
C PRO A 502 5.90 -42.30 30.08
N VAL A 503 5.54 -42.23 28.80
CA VAL A 503 5.10 -43.40 28.02
C VAL A 503 6.11 -43.69 26.93
N GLU A 504 6.59 -44.93 26.95
CA GLU A 504 7.52 -45.54 26.02
C GLU A 504 6.95 -45.69 24.60
N SER A 505 7.87 -45.83 23.66
CA SER A 505 7.64 -46.15 22.24
C SER A 505 6.91 -47.48 22.03
N PRO A 506 6.28 -47.67 20.86
CA PRO A 506 6.33 -48.97 20.23
C PRO A 506 6.93 -48.93 18.82
N VAL A 507 7.87 -49.84 18.66
CA VAL A 507 8.40 -50.40 17.41
C VAL A 507 7.25 -51.07 16.63
N SER A 508 7.20 -50.89 15.30
CA SER A 508 6.42 -51.75 14.41
C SER A 508 7.31 -52.47 13.41
N SER A 509 7.07 -53.76 13.33
CA SER A 509 7.78 -54.86 12.67
C SER A 509 7.74 -54.88 11.14
N VAL A 510 8.77 -55.53 10.59
CA VAL A 510 9.05 -55.86 9.17
C VAL A 510 8.46 -57.22 8.79
N HIS A 511 8.11 -57.42 7.51
CA HIS A 511 8.13 -58.74 6.83
C HIS A 511 8.65 -58.63 5.36
N PRO A 512 9.15 -59.73 4.75
CA PRO A 512 10.40 -59.73 3.96
C PRO A 512 10.30 -60.14 2.46
N GLY A 513 11.41 -59.97 1.73
CA GLY A 513 11.73 -60.49 0.36
C GLY A 513 11.80 -59.37 -0.69
N ASP A 514 12.83 -59.13 -1.51
CA ASP A 514 13.89 -59.99 -2.06
C ASP A 514 15.23 -59.25 -2.31
N ARG A 515 16.27 -60.07 -2.18
CA ARG A 515 17.68 -60.09 -2.58
C ARG A 515 18.29 -59.11 -3.64
N VAL A 516 19.51 -58.65 -3.26
CA VAL A 516 20.80 -58.58 -4.03
C VAL A 516 20.99 -57.35 -4.94
N SER A 517 22.11 -56.60 -4.99
CA SER A 517 23.55 -56.83 -4.70
C SER A 517 24.30 -55.50 -4.42
N ASP A 518 25.30 -55.59 -3.54
CA ASP A 518 26.65 -54.98 -3.60
C ASP A 518 26.89 -53.56 -4.16
N SER A 519 27.39 -52.66 -3.31
CA SER A 519 28.84 -52.34 -3.29
C SER A 519 29.19 -51.30 -2.22
N PHE A 520 30.00 -51.75 -1.26
CA PHE A 520 30.74 -50.93 -0.31
C PHE A 520 31.92 -50.22 -1.00
N ARG A 521 32.17 -48.95 -0.66
CA ARG A 521 33.54 -48.44 -0.49
C ARG A 521 33.57 -47.29 0.53
N LEU A 522 34.00 -47.64 1.74
CA LEU A 522 34.58 -46.73 2.72
C LEU A 522 35.89 -46.15 2.17
N VAL A 523 36.08 -44.83 2.29
CA VAL A 523 37.40 -44.25 2.60
C VAL A 523 37.22 -43.17 3.66
N THR A 524 37.54 -43.52 4.90
CA THR A 524 37.82 -42.62 6.02
C THR A 524 39.28 -42.13 5.97
N ARG A 525 39.53 -40.85 6.27
CA ARG A 525 40.72 -40.22 6.91
C ARG A 525 40.85 -38.78 6.38
N LYS A 526 41.27 -37.77 7.14
CA LYS A 526 41.55 -37.54 8.57
C LYS A 526 41.70 -36.01 8.65
N ALA A 527 41.21 -35.40 9.71
CA ALA A 527 41.57 -34.03 10.06
C ALA A 527 43.05 -33.96 10.47
N ALA A 528 43.73 -32.89 10.06
CA ALA A 528 44.98 -32.44 10.65
C ALA A 528 45.00 -30.91 10.63
N THR A 529 45.19 -30.36 11.82
CA THR A 529 45.31 -28.95 12.19
C THR A 529 46.71 -28.40 11.92
N CYS A 530 46.74 -27.07 11.67
CA CYS A 530 47.78 -26.09 12.02
C CYS A 530 49.24 -26.30 11.58
N GLY A 531 49.71 -25.36 10.75
CA GLY A 531 51.12 -25.03 10.56
C GLY A 531 51.26 -23.61 10.04
N CYS A 532 51.78 -22.72 10.87
CA CYS A 532 52.12 -21.34 10.54
C CYS A 532 53.25 -21.28 9.50
N HIS A 533 53.17 -20.37 8.53
CA HIS A 533 54.34 -19.64 8.06
C HIS A 533 53.96 -18.29 7.47
N CYS A 534 54.52 -17.23 8.07
CA CYS A 534 54.69 -15.93 7.46
C CYS A 534 55.70 -16.04 6.32
N ASP A 535 55.45 -15.41 5.19
CA ASP A 535 56.54 -14.86 4.39
C ASP A 535 56.15 -13.58 3.64
N TYR A 536 57.09 -12.65 3.73
CA TYR A 536 57.15 -11.34 3.12
C TYR A 536 57.30 -11.45 1.60
N ASN A 537 56.60 -10.62 0.82
CA ASN A 537 57.24 -10.03 -0.36
C ASN A 537 56.56 -8.72 -0.82
N GLN A 538 57.39 -7.67 -0.82
CA GLN A 538 57.19 -6.37 -1.43
C GLN A 538 57.58 -6.40 -2.93
N LYS A 539 57.23 -5.31 -3.64
CA LYS A 539 57.60 -4.87 -5.01
C LYS A 539 56.48 -5.11 -6.04
N ASP A 540 55.99 -4.16 -6.83
CA ASP A 540 56.52 -2.87 -7.30
C ASP A 540 55.38 -1.85 -7.61
N ARG A 541 55.68 -0.56 -7.40
CA ARG A 541 54.99 0.59 -8.03
C ARG A 541 55.90 1.15 -9.13
N PRO A 542 55.32 1.84 -10.14
CA PRO A 542 55.89 3.10 -10.59
C PRO A 542 54.91 4.28 -10.50
N ARG A 543 55.51 5.46 -10.37
CA ARG A 543 54.96 6.81 -10.20
C ARG A 543 54.45 7.44 -11.52
N PRO A 544 53.70 8.56 -11.45
CA PRO A 544 53.05 9.18 -12.60
C PRO A 544 53.98 10.14 -13.37
N LEU A 545 53.62 10.44 -14.62
CA LEU A 545 54.20 11.51 -15.42
C LEU A 545 53.08 12.41 -15.97
N SER A 546 53.34 13.72 -15.82
CA SER A 546 52.80 14.93 -16.47
C SER A 546 51.31 15.18 -16.49
#